data_AF-A0A7J0CVY1-F1
#
_entry.id   AF-A0A7J0CVY1-F1
#
_cell.length_a   1.000
_cell.length_b   1.000
_cell.length_c   1.000
_cell.angle_alpha   90.00
_cell.angle_beta   90.00
_cell.angle_gamma   90.00
#
_symmetry.space_group_name_H-M   'P 1'
#
loop_
_entity.id
_entity.type
_entity.pdbx_description
1 polymer ?
#
loop_
_entity_poly.entity_id
_entity_poly.type
_entity_poly.pdbx_seq_one_letter_code
_entity_poly.pdbx_strand_id
1 'polypeptide(L)'
;MIAIQAPEHTIRPHLTGHETHIDIAAINTPNSTVISGTTHTAQTIATTLRNTGHKTHTLNTSHAFHSPHMDGMLNQFTTTTKNITHHPATTPSSPPSPENPPPTKNSKTPTTGPTRSATPSDSPTPSKLWRQKASPPTWK
;
A
#
# COMPACT_ATOMS: atom_id res chain seq x y z
N MET A 1 14.31 -4.14 4.59
CA MET A 1 13.40 -3.47 3.62
C MET A 1 14.23 -2.86 2.49
N ILE A 2 13.67 -2.70 1.29
CA ILE A 2 14.42 -2.16 0.13
C ILE A 2 13.55 -1.11 -0.59
N ALA A 3 14.09 0.08 -0.78
CA ALA A 3 13.51 1.12 -1.62
C ALA A 3 13.95 0.92 -3.08
N ILE A 4 13.01 1.09 -4.01
CA ILE A 4 13.19 0.85 -5.44
C ILE A 4 12.67 2.07 -6.21
N GLN A 5 13.49 2.59 -7.11
CA GLN A 5 13.09 3.66 -8.02
C GLN A 5 12.33 3.08 -9.21
N ALA A 6 11.08 2.69 -8.96
CA ALA A 6 10.15 2.14 -9.94
C ALA A 6 8.69 2.34 -9.48
N PRO A 7 7.73 2.38 -10.42
CA PRO A 7 6.31 2.40 -10.10
C PRO A 7 5.84 1.03 -9.57
N GLU A 8 4.76 1.05 -8.79
CA GLU A 8 4.13 -0.16 -8.23
C GLU A 8 3.88 -1.27 -9.28
N HIS A 9 3.34 -0.90 -10.45
CA HIS A 9 3.00 -1.87 -11.49
C HIS A 9 4.22 -2.61 -12.06
N THR A 10 5.42 -2.02 -11.98
CA THR A 10 6.67 -2.71 -12.31
C THR A 10 7.07 -3.69 -11.22
N ILE A 11 6.76 -3.39 -9.95
CA ILE A 11 7.14 -4.24 -8.80
C ILE A 11 6.21 -5.44 -8.64
N ARG A 12 4.89 -5.25 -8.77
CA ARG A 12 3.88 -6.29 -8.51
C ARG A 12 4.15 -7.66 -9.18
N PRO A 13 4.56 -7.74 -10.46
CA PRO A 13 4.85 -9.02 -11.10
C PRO A 13 5.96 -9.83 -10.39
N HIS A 14 6.91 -9.16 -9.74
CA HIS A 14 8.00 -9.82 -9.02
C HIS A 14 7.60 -10.36 -7.63
N LEU A 15 6.41 -10.01 -7.13
CA LEU A 15 5.90 -10.46 -5.84
C LEU A 15 4.98 -11.68 -5.96
N THR A 16 4.52 -11.99 -7.18
CA THR A 16 3.63 -13.12 -7.45
C THR A 16 4.33 -14.43 -7.08
N GLY A 17 3.66 -15.25 -6.25
CA GLY A 17 4.22 -16.49 -5.70
C GLY A 17 5.04 -16.31 -4.42
N HIS A 18 5.13 -15.09 -3.89
CA HIS A 18 5.86 -14.77 -2.66
C HIS A 18 4.98 -14.05 -1.61
N GLU A 19 3.65 -14.14 -1.73
CA GLU A 19 2.66 -13.38 -0.96
C GLU A 19 2.76 -13.59 0.55
N THR A 20 3.29 -14.73 1.00
CA THR A 20 3.48 -15.03 2.43
C THR A 20 4.81 -14.53 2.98
N HIS A 21 5.72 -14.03 2.13
CA HIS A 21 7.10 -13.72 2.50
C HIS A 21 7.48 -12.26 2.25
N ILE A 22 6.83 -11.57 1.32
CA ILE A 22 7.18 -10.21 0.93
C ILE A 22 5.97 -9.47 0.36
N ASP A 23 5.89 -8.17 0.61
CA ASP A 23 4.88 -7.29 0.02
C ASP A 23 5.43 -5.87 -0.21
N ILE A 24 4.62 -5.01 -0.81
CA ILE A 24 4.85 -3.57 -0.91
C ILE A 24 4.56 -2.93 0.45
N ALA A 25 5.61 -2.36 1.04
CA ALA A 25 5.53 -1.65 2.30
C ALA A 25 4.94 -0.25 2.15
N ALA A 26 5.28 0.42 1.04
CA ALA A 26 4.88 1.79 0.78
C ALA A 26 5.02 2.15 -0.71
N ILE A 27 4.14 3.04 -1.16
CA ILE A 27 4.26 3.76 -2.42
C ILE A 27 4.51 5.23 -2.05
N ASN A 28 5.78 5.64 -2.03
CA ASN A 28 6.16 6.99 -1.59
C ASN A 28 5.88 8.02 -2.68
N THR A 29 6.12 7.65 -3.94
CA THR A 29 5.81 8.47 -5.13
C THR A 29 5.45 7.55 -6.29
N PRO A 30 4.90 8.07 -7.41
CA PRO A 30 4.62 7.25 -8.59
C PRO A 30 5.82 6.47 -9.14
N ASN A 31 7.06 6.85 -8.79
CA ASN A 31 8.28 6.16 -9.22
C ASN A 31 9.18 5.75 -8.03
N SER A 32 8.61 5.62 -6.82
CA SER A 32 9.34 5.20 -5.63
C SER A 32 8.47 4.28 -4.79
N THR A 33 8.86 3.01 -4.75
CA THR A 33 8.16 1.93 -4.05
C THR A 33 9.12 1.26 -3.08
N VAL A 34 8.64 0.85 -1.91
CA VAL A 34 9.41 0.10 -0.92
C VAL A 34 8.83 -1.29 -0.79
N ILE A 35 9.69 -2.32 -0.82
CA ILE A 35 9.31 -3.71 -0.51
C ILE A 35 9.85 -4.12 0.86
N SER A 36 9.09 -4.95 1.56
CA SER A 36 9.47 -5.49 2.87
C SER A 36 9.03 -6.95 3.00
N GLY A 37 9.86 -7.73 3.69
CA GLY A 37 9.63 -9.16 3.85
C GLY A 37 10.92 -9.89 4.22
N THR A 38 10.93 -11.19 3.92
CA THR A 38 12.10 -12.06 4.08
C THR A 38 13.31 -11.48 3.33
N THR A 39 14.42 -11.34 4.05
CA THR A 39 15.65 -10.70 3.54
C THR A 39 16.13 -11.30 2.23
N HIS A 40 16.17 -12.64 2.13
CA HIS A 40 16.60 -13.33 0.93
C HIS A 40 15.70 -13.02 -0.27
N THR A 41 14.38 -13.17 -0.11
CA THR A 41 13.38 -12.87 -1.15
C THR A 41 13.48 -11.43 -1.64
N ALA A 42 13.60 -10.47 -0.71
CA ALA A 42 13.73 -9.04 -1.04
C ALA A 42 15.01 -8.75 -1.82
N GLN A 43 16.14 -9.34 -1.42
CA GLN A 43 17.42 -9.17 -2.12
C GLN A 43 17.41 -9.78 -3.52
N THR A 44 16.78 -10.94 -3.71
CA THR A 44 16.62 -11.57 -5.02
C THR A 44 15.83 -10.68 -5.96
N ILE A 45 14.65 -10.19 -5.53
CA ILE A 45 13.82 -9.28 -6.33
C ILE A 45 14.57 -7.98 -6.64
N ALA A 46 15.23 -7.38 -5.65
CA ALA A 46 16.02 -6.16 -5.85
C ALA A 46 17.18 -6.36 -6.83
N THR A 47 17.83 -7.52 -6.81
CA THR A 47 18.90 -7.85 -7.77
C THR A 47 18.36 -7.97 -9.18
N THR A 48 17.23 -8.67 -9.37
CA THR A 48 16.53 -8.75 -10.66
C THR A 48 16.20 -7.36 -11.20
N LEU A 49 15.58 -6.50 -10.39
CA LEU A 49 15.21 -5.15 -10.78
C LEU A 49 16.41 -4.25 -11.06
N ARG A 50 17.53 -4.46 -10.35
CA ARG A 50 18.78 -3.76 -10.64
C ARG A 50 19.34 -4.16 -12.01
N ASN A 51 19.28 -5.44 -12.34
CA ASN A 51 19.71 -5.94 -13.64
C ASN A 51 18.85 -5.43 -14.81
N THR A 52 17.60 -5.05 -14.55
CA THR A 52 16.72 -4.39 -15.53
C THR A 52 16.84 -2.86 -15.52
N GLY A 53 17.78 -2.29 -14.77
CA GLY A 53 18.11 -0.86 -14.79
C GLY A 53 17.49 -0.01 -13.67
N HIS A 54 16.78 -0.60 -12.70
CA HIS A 54 16.22 0.16 -11.58
C HIS A 54 17.24 0.39 -10.47
N LYS A 55 17.23 1.58 -9.87
CA LYS A 55 18.00 1.87 -8.66
C LYS A 55 17.31 1.24 -7.46
N THR A 56 18.09 0.59 -6.61
CA THR A 56 17.62 -0.06 -5.39
C THR A 56 18.48 0.37 -4.21
N HIS A 57 17.89 0.59 -3.04
CA HIS A 57 18.59 0.99 -1.82
C HIS A 57 18.06 0.21 -0.62
N THR A 58 18.93 -0.56 0.05
CA THR A 58 18.58 -1.27 1.27
C THR A 58 18.39 -0.28 2.41
N LEU A 59 17.26 -0.35 3.11
CA LEU A 59 16.98 0.50 4.26
C LEU A 59 17.58 -0.11 5.53
N ASN A 60 18.18 0.73 6.37
CA ASN A 60 18.72 0.31 7.66
C ASN A 60 17.59 0.17 8.69
N THR A 61 16.90 -0.97 8.63
CA THR A 61 15.74 -1.31 9.47
C THR A 61 15.95 -2.67 10.10
N SER A 62 15.61 -2.84 11.38
CA SER A 62 15.74 -4.13 12.07
C SER A 62 14.68 -5.15 11.67
N HIS A 63 13.52 -4.70 11.19
CA HIS A 63 12.36 -5.56 10.91
C HIS A 63 11.72 -5.25 9.54
N ALA A 64 10.94 -6.20 9.05
CA ALA A 64 10.15 -6.08 7.84
C ALA A 64 8.75 -5.53 8.15
N PHE A 65 8.66 -4.22 8.41
CA PHE A 65 7.38 -3.53 8.62
C PHE A 65 6.51 -3.56 7.36
N HIS A 66 5.19 -3.56 7.51
CA HIS A 66 4.23 -3.66 6.40
C HIS A 66 4.43 -4.90 5.52
N SER A 67 4.81 -6.03 6.13
CA SER A 67 4.95 -7.33 5.45
C SER A 67 4.11 -8.39 6.16
N PRO A 68 3.89 -9.56 5.53
CA PRO A 68 3.20 -10.70 6.16
C PRO A 68 3.85 -11.15 7.49
N HIS A 69 5.12 -10.82 7.73
CA HIS A 69 5.78 -11.13 8.99
C HIS A 69 5.17 -10.38 10.20
N MET A 70 4.39 -9.33 9.95
CA MET A 70 3.67 -8.59 10.99
C MET A 70 2.43 -9.34 11.52
N ASP A 71 1.94 -10.38 10.84
CA ASP A 71 0.72 -11.09 11.24
C ASP A 71 0.82 -11.68 12.65
N GLY A 72 2.01 -12.18 13.00
CA GLY A 72 2.27 -12.78 14.32
C GLY A 72 2.15 -11.82 15.50
N MET A 73 2.33 -10.51 15.28
CA MET A 73 2.26 -9.50 16.37
C MET A 73 0.89 -8.83 16.52
N LEU A 74 -0.05 -9.04 15.60
CA LEU A 74 -1.34 -8.32 15.57
C LEU A 74 -2.17 -8.54 16.84
N ASN A 75 -2.20 -9.76 17.38
CA ASN A 75 -2.98 -10.07 18.59
C ASN A 75 -2.45 -9.32 19.82
N GLN A 76 -1.13 -9.31 19.99
CA GLN A 76 -0.49 -8.60 21.10
C GLN A 76 -0.64 -7.09 20.92
N PHE A 77 -0.42 -6.58 19.71
CA PHE A 77 -0.59 -5.17 19.39
C PHE A 77 -2.01 -4.70 19.71
N THR A 78 -3.02 -5.44 19.25
CA THR A 78 -4.44 -5.15 19.52
C THR A 78 -4.77 -5.17 21.01
N THR A 79 -4.19 -6.09 21.77
CA THR A 79 -4.42 -6.17 23.22
C THR A 79 -3.83 -4.96 23.93
N THR A 80 -2.63 -4.54 23.53
CA THR A 80 -1.95 -3.38 24.10
C THR A 80 -2.67 -2.08 23.76
N THR A 81 -3.08 -1.88 22.50
CA THR A 81 -3.73 -0.63 22.06
C THR A 81 -5.09 -0.40 22.70
N LYS A 82 -5.82 -1.47 23.09
CA LYS A 82 -7.09 -1.37 23.82
C LYS A 82 -6.97 -0.65 25.17
N ASN A 83 -5.79 -0.60 25.76
CA ASN A 83 -5.56 0.05 27.06
C ASN A 83 -5.19 1.54 26.92
N ILE A 84 -5.25 2.11 25.72
CA ILE A 84 -4.92 3.50 25.44
C ILE A 84 -6.23 4.31 25.30
N THR A 85 -6.33 5.42 26.03
CA THR A 85 -7.45 6.37 25.85
C THR A 85 -7.21 7.20 24.60
N HIS A 86 -8.15 7.14 23.65
CA HIS A 86 -8.11 7.93 22.42
C HIS A 86 -8.85 9.26 22.60
N HIS A 87 -8.26 10.35 22.11
CA HIS A 87 -8.88 11.67 22.09
C HIS A 87 -9.07 12.15 20.65
N PRO A 88 -10.14 12.91 20.35
CA PRO A 88 -10.30 13.54 19.05
C PRO A 88 -9.09 14.41 18.69
N ALA A 89 -8.68 14.38 17.43
CA ALA A 89 -7.65 15.29 16.94
C ALA A 89 -8.15 16.74 17.01
N THR A 90 -7.39 17.61 17.65
CA THR A 90 -7.69 19.06 17.76
C THR A 90 -7.09 19.88 16.62
N THR A 91 -6.20 19.28 15.83
CA THR A 91 -5.67 19.82 14.59
C THR A 91 -6.14 18.98 13.41
N PRO A 92 -6.26 19.57 12.20
CA PRO A 92 -6.56 18.79 11.00
C PRO A 92 -5.52 17.70 10.78
N SER A 93 -5.96 16.45 10.71
CA SER A 93 -5.16 15.35 10.21
C SER A 93 -5.40 15.19 8.71
N SER A 94 -4.37 14.73 7.99
CA SER A 94 -4.61 14.16 6.65
C SER A 94 -5.69 13.08 6.78
N PRO A 95 -6.62 12.97 5.82
CA PRO A 95 -7.62 11.91 5.86
C PRO A 95 -6.90 10.56 6.02
N PRO A 96 -7.40 9.67 6.90
CA PRO A 96 -6.84 8.33 7.01
C PRO A 96 -6.94 7.66 5.64
N SER A 97 -5.96 6.83 5.28
CA SER A 97 -6.06 5.96 4.11
C SER A 97 -7.41 5.23 4.17
N PRO A 98 -8.19 5.14 3.07
CA PRO A 98 -9.48 4.49 3.11
C PRO A 98 -9.32 3.11 3.74
N GLU A 99 -9.98 2.91 4.88
CA GLU A 99 -9.96 1.67 5.63
C GLU A 99 -10.43 0.54 4.69
N ASN A 100 -9.75 -0.61 4.71
CA ASN A 100 -10.32 -1.80 4.08
C ASN A 100 -11.67 -2.04 4.77
N PRO A 101 -12.79 -2.05 4.02
CA PRO A 101 -14.08 -2.25 4.65
C PRO A 101 -14.04 -3.58 5.43
N PRO A 102 -14.65 -3.64 6.63
CA PRO A 102 -14.72 -4.89 7.38
C PRO A 102 -15.28 -5.97 6.46
N PRO A 103 -14.77 -7.23 6.52
CA PRO A 103 -15.28 -8.29 5.67
C PRO A 103 -16.78 -8.40 5.90
N THR A 104 -17.56 -8.06 4.87
CA THR A 104 -19.01 -8.16 4.92
C THR A 104 -19.34 -9.64 5.05
N LYS A 105 -19.64 -10.08 6.27
CA LYS A 105 -20.49 -11.27 6.44
C LYS A 105 -21.80 -10.90 5.77
N ASN A 106 -22.03 -11.42 4.56
CA ASN A 106 -23.29 -11.91 4.01
C ASN A 106 -23.17 -12.10 2.49
N SER A 107 -22.57 -13.21 2.06
CA SER A 107 -22.90 -13.78 0.76
C SER A 107 -24.24 -14.51 0.92
N LYS A 108 -25.33 -13.81 0.66
CA LYS A 108 -26.59 -14.44 0.26
C LYS A 108 -26.81 -14.06 -1.20
N THR A 109 -26.80 -15.10 -2.01
CA THR A 109 -27.07 -15.19 -3.45
C THR A 109 -28.18 -14.23 -3.90
N PRO A 110 -28.02 -13.49 -5.02
CA PRO A 110 -29.15 -12.87 -5.70
C PRO A 110 -29.81 -13.89 -6.62
N THR A 111 -31.08 -14.18 -6.32
CA THR A 111 -32.04 -14.84 -7.22
C THR A 111 -32.29 -13.96 -8.45
N THR A 112 -32.30 -14.61 -9.61
CA THR A 112 -32.53 -14.09 -10.96
C THR A 112 -33.89 -13.41 -11.14
N GLY A 113 -33.92 -12.25 -11.82
CA GLY A 113 -35.12 -11.55 -12.30
C GLY A 113 -34.75 -10.42 -13.30
N PRO A 114 -35.59 -10.09 -14.30
CA PRO A 114 -35.11 -9.86 -15.65
C PRO A 114 -34.76 -8.42 -16.04
N THR A 115 -33.93 -8.37 -17.08
CA THR A 115 -33.41 -7.27 -17.90
C THR A 115 -34.36 -6.11 -18.16
N ARG A 116 -33.91 -4.89 -17.81
CA ARG A 116 -34.36 -3.65 -18.46
C ARG A 116 -33.17 -2.82 -18.90
N SER A 117 -33.11 -2.62 -20.21
CA SER A 117 -32.17 -1.76 -20.93
C SER A 117 -32.28 -0.31 -20.45
N ALA A 118 -31.15 0.29 -20.09
CA ALA A 118 -31.01 1.73 -19.97
C ALA A 118 -29.62 2.15 -20.50
N THR A 119 -29.64 3.16 -21.35
CA THR A 119 -28.57 3.82 -22.11
C THR A 119 -27.41 4.38 -21.25
N PRO A 120 -26.21 4.61 -21.84
CA PRO A 120 -25.04 5.04 -21.10
C PRO A 120 -25.14 6.51 -20.69
N SER A 121 -25.02 6.77 -19.39
CA SER A 121 -24.83 8.11 -18.83
C SER A 121 -23.35 8.33 -18.53
N ASP A 122 -22.71 9.20 -19.29
CA ASP A 122 -21.36 9.70 -19.01
C ASP A 122 -21.30 10.27 -17.59
N SER A 123 -20.40 9.71 -16.77
CA SER A 123 -20.02 10.26 -15.47
C SER A 123 -18.54 10.66 -15.52
N PRO A 124 -18.19 11.92 -15.18
CA PRO A 124 -16.83 12.43 -15.32
C PRO A 124 -15.92 11.92 -14.20
N THR A 125 -14.70 11.55 -14.58
CA THR A 125 -13.58 11.22 -13.69
C THR A 125 -13.21 12.40 -12.77
N PRO A 126 -13.16 12.26 -11.43
CA PRO A 126 -12.67 13.32 -10.56
C PRO A 126 -11.27 12.98 -10.02
N SER A 127 -10.21 13.45 -10.68
CA SER A 127 -8.92 13.71 -10.00
C SER A 127 -7.95 14.51 -10.88
N LYS A 128 -8.26 15.79 -11.11
CA LYS A 128 -7.33 16.77 -11.71
C LYS A 128 -7.06 18.00 -10.83
N LEU A 129 -7.32 17.91 -9.53
CA LEU A 129 -7.39 19.07 -8.62
C LEU A 129 -6.24 19.24 -7.62
N TRP A 130 -5.10 18.55 -7.74
CA TRP A 130 -3.96 18.78 -6.83
C TRP A 130 -2.74 19.44 -7.49
N ARG A 131 -2.78 19.73 -8.80
CA ARG A 131 -1.69 20.43 -9.48
C ARG A 131 -1.92 21.94 -9.43
N GLN A 132 -1.60 22.57 -8.30
CA GLN A 132 -1.11 23.96 -8.25
C GLN A 132 -0.57 24.30 -6.85
N LYS A 133 0.66 24.86 -6.84
CA LYS A 133 1.42 25.43 -5.71
C LYS A 133 2.15 24.43 -4.78
N ALA A 134 3.35 24.03 -5.21
CA ALA A 134 4.49 23.96 -4.31
C ALA A 134 5.77 24.21 -5.12
N SER A 135 6.42 25.35 -4.92
CA SER A 135 7.80 25.54 -5.34
C SER A 135 8.71 24.74 -4.39
N PRO A 136 9.80 24.12 -4.87
CA PRO A 136 10.72 23.38 -4.00
C PRO A 136 11.46 24.35 -3.05
N PRO A 137 11.71 23.97 -1.79
CA PRO A 137 12.55 24.78 -0.90
C PRO A 137 14.01 24.69 -1.34
N THR A 138 14.69 25.83 -1.40
CA THR A 138 16.15 25.90 -1.50
C THR A 138 16.72 25.77 -0.10
N TRP A 139 17.45 24.69 0.19
CA TRP A 139 18.23 24.58 1.42
C TRP A 139 19.57 25.32 1.24
N LYS A 140 19.93 26.15 2.23
CA LYS A 140 21.29 26.67 2.43
C LYS A 140 22.05 25.74 3.38
#